data_AF-A0A2V1BW34-F1
#
_entry.id   AF-A0A2V1BW34-F1
#
_cell.length_a   1.000
_cell.length_b   1.000
_cell.length_c   1.000
_cell.angle_alpha   90.00
_cell.angle_beta   90.00
_cell.angle_gamma   90.00
#
_symmetry.space_group_name_H-M   'P 1'
#
loop_
_entity.id
_entity.type
_entity.pdbx_description
1 polymer ?
#
loop_
_entity_poly.entity_id
_entity_poly.type
_entity_poly.pdbx_seq_one_letter_code
_entity_poly.pdbx_strand_id
1 'polypeptide(L)'
;MAYCRSSCIDPGCLDYAAIGSLLKHCNRTHKVCRPSPWPSLPIQLIDCMEQKVVPALESCDYTTLSYVWGKSPDESYVSSDGSLVNPPATIRDAMTVTLALGYRYIWIDRYCIDQNDTTKKLAQIWQMGSVYRASVLTIFSTGGTGPQHGLPGVGKTLRQSQIKRTIHGREIVGVLDQPRKLIEDSVWMSRGWTYQEAMLSKRRLCLTDQQFYFECCSDLSRDEIYGLGNRYMKVTTA
;
A
#
# COMPACT_ATOMS: atom_id res chain seq x y z
N MET A 1 24.34 -27.81 -6.23
CA MET A 1 23.86 -27.24 -4.95
C MET A 1 23.94 -25.73 -5.05
N ALA A 2 22.83 -25.05 -5.32
CA ALA A 2 22.78 -23.59 -5.31
C ALA A 2 22.68 -23.13 -3.86
N TYR A 3 23.75 -22.54 -3.33
CA TYR A 3 23.69 -21.87 -2.03
C TYR A 3 22.74 -20.68 -2.16
N CYS A 4 21.58 -20.76 -1.52
CA CYS A 4 20.68 -19.63 -1.35
C CYS A 4 21.43 -18.60 -0.50
N ARG A 5 21.93 -17.52 -1.11
CA ARG A 5 22.50 -16.39 -0.37
C ARG A 5 21.33 -15.67 0.29
N SER A 6 21.13 -15.89 1.58
CA SER A 6 20.22 -15.10 2.39
C SER A 6 20.78 -13.67 2.50
N SER A 7 20.41 -12.79 1.56
CA SER A 7 20.76 -11.37 1.65
C SER A 7 19.84 -10.67 2.64
N CYS A 8 20.41 -9.81 3.47
CA CYS A 8 19.61 -8.94 4.33
C CYS A 8 18.78 -7.97 3.49
N ILE A 9 17.58 -7.68 3.96
CA ILE A 9 16.77 -6.59 3.42
C ILE A 9 17.46 -5.27 3.78
N ASP A 10 17.64 -4.41 2.79
CA ASP A 10 18.07 -3.03 3.02
C ASP A 10 16.93 -2.28 3.73
N PRO A 11 17.15 -1.77 4.96
CA PRO A 11 16.11 -1.09 5.70
C PRO A 11 15.63 0.22 5.05
N GLY A 12 16.46 0.85 4.23
CA GLY A 12 16.14 2.12 3.57
C GLY A 12 15.57 1.96 2.17
N CYS A 13 15.47 0.75 1.64
CA CYS A 13 15.12 0.51 0.24
C CYS A 13 13.90 -0.42 0.09
N LEU A 14 12.87 0.07 -0.60
CA LEU A 14 11.78 -0.73 -1.11
C LEU A 14 12.12 -1.22 -2.52
N ASP A 15 12.04 -2.54 -2.73
CA ASP A 15 12.33 -3.15 -4.02
C ASP A 15 11.17 -2.94 -5.00
N TYR A 16 11.13 -1.76 -5.62
CA TYR A 16 10.14 -1.41 -6.63
C TYR A 16 10.19 -2.34 -7.85
N ALA A 17 11.35 -2.92 -8.17
CA ALA A 17 11.50 -3.83 -9.31
C ALA A 17 10.82 -5.18 -9.03
N ALA A 18 10.98 -5.72 -7.82
CA ALA A 18 10.27 -6.91 -7.37
C ALA A 18 8.76 -6.67 -7.35
N ILE A 19 8.29 -5.58 -6.74
CA ILE A 19 6.86 -5.24 -6.67
C ILE A 19 6.27 -5.03 -8.08
N GLY A 20 6.97 -4.30 -8.94
CA GLY A 20 6.56 -4.11 -10.34
C GLY A 20 6.49 -5.43 -11.12
N SER A 21 7.38 -6.37 -10.84
CA SER A 21 7.37 -7.71 -11.45
C SER A 21 6.18 -8.55 -10.97
N LEU A 22 5.84 -8.49 -9.68
CA LEU A 22 4.66 -9.15 -9.11
C LEU A 22 3.36 -8.60 -9.71
N LEU A 23 3.26 -7.26 -9.84
CA LEU A 23 2.13 -6.60 -10.50
C LEU A 23 1.98 -7.06 -11.96
N LYS A 24 3.08 -7.04 -12.72
CA LYS A 24 3.10 -7.49 -14.14
C LYS A 24 2.72 -8.96 -14.27
N HIS A 25 3.24 -9.83 -13.40
CA HIS A 25 2.88 -11.24 -13.36
C HIS A 25 1.37 -11.39 -13.16
N CYS A 26 0.84 -10.80 -12.08
CA CYS A 26 -0.58 -10.85 -11.74
C CYS A 26 -1.47 -10.34 -12.88
N ASN A 27 -1.13 -9.22 -13.51
CA ASN A 27 -1.86 -8.67 -14.66
C ASN A 27 -1.94 -9.64 -15.85
N ARG A 28 -0.88 -10.42 -16.07
CA ARG A 28 -0.78 -11.35 -17.21
C ARG A 28 -1.48 -12.68 -16.92
N THR A 29 -1.39 -13.19 -15.70
CA THR A 29 -1.78 -14.57 -15.38
C THR A 29 -3.11 -14.68 -14.63
N HIS A 30 -3.52 -13.66 -13.87
CA HIS A 30 -4.69 -13.74 -12.98
C HIS A 30 -5.90 -13.00 -13.56
N LYS A 31 -6.76 -13.72 -14.27
CA LYS A 31 -7.99 -13.16 -14.87
C LYS A 31 -8.89 -12.46 -13.84
N VAL A 32 -9.01 -13.01 -12.63
CA VAL A 32 -9.84 -12.45 -11.54
C VAL A 32 -9.28 -11.13 -10.99
N CYS A 33 -7.99 -10.86 -11.20
CA CYS A 33 -7.33 -9.62 -10.77
C CYS A 33 -7.43 -8.50 -11.81
N ARG A 34 -7.95 -8.76 -13.03
CA ARG A 34 -8.14 -7.71 -14.04
C ARG A 34 -8.95 -6.53 -13.48
N PRO A 35 -8.69 -5.28 -13.90
CA PRO A 35 -9.38 -4.09 -13.37
C PRO A 35 -10.90 -4.26 -13.36
N SER A 36 -11.54 -3.78 -12.31
CA SER A 36 -13.00 -3.75 -12.24
C SER A 36 -13.55 -2.54 -12.98
N PRO A 37 -14.86 -2.52 -13.27
CA PRO A 37 -15.51 -1.33 -13.79
C PRO A 37 -15.18 -0.10 -12.94
N TRP A 38 -15.00 1.02 -13.63
CA TRP A 38 -14.79 2.33 -13.03
C TRP A 38 -15.93 2.70 -12.07
N PRO A 39 -15.68 3.46 -10.97
CA PRO A 39 -16.72 3.94 -10.08
C PRO A 39 -17.83 4.70 -10.82
N SER A 40 -19.09 4.51 -10.40
CA SER A 40 -20.25 5.08 -11.08
C SER A 40 -20.47 6.56 -10.78
N LEU A 41 -19.97 7.07 -9.64
CA LEU A 41 -19.97 8.50 -9.35
C LEU A 41 -18.57 9.07 -9.61
N PRO A 42 -18.48 10.36 -10.00
CA PRO A 42 -17.19 11.04 -10.14
C PRO A 42 -16.33 10.89 -8.89
N ILE A 43 -15.04 10.65 -9.09
CA ILE A 43 -14.05 10.59 -8.01
C ILE A 43 -13.00 11.67 -8.21
N GLN A 44 -12.39 12.09 -7.11
CA GLN A 44 -11.16 12.87 -7.14
C GLN A 44 -9.96 11.94 -6.93
N LEU A 45 -8.81 12.33 -7.48
CA LEU A 45 -7.55 11.64 -7.32
C LEU A 45 -6.47 12.68 -6.99
N ILE A 46 -5.40 12.24 -6.35
CA ILE A 46 -4.19 13.04 -6.23
C ILE A 46 -3.32 12.74 -7.45
N ASP A 47 -3.02 13.76 -8.23
CA ASP A 47 -1.93 13.73 -9.20
C ASP A 47 -0.60 13.81 -8.44
N CYS A 48 0.13 12.70 -8.37
CA CYS A 48 1.37 12.61 -7.60
C CYS A 48 2.50 13.48 -8.18
N MET A 49 2.45 13.79 -9.48
CA MET A 49 3.47 14.63 -10.14
C MET A 49 3.29 16.10 -9.75
N GLU A 50 2.05 16.57 -9.85
CA GLU A 50 1.69 17.97 -9.55
C GLU A 50 1.39 18.20 -8.06
N GLN A 51 1.24 17.13 -7.28
CA GLN A 51 0.77 17.13 -5.89
C GLN A 51 -0.56 17.89 -5.74
N LYS A 52 -1.52 17.59 -6.62
CA LYS A 52 -2.83 18.25 -6.66
C LYS A 52 -3.97 17.25 -6.59
N VAL A 53 -5.02 17.58 -5.84
CA VAL A 53 -6.32 16.90 -5.94
C VAL A 53 -7.01 17.37 -7.21
N VAL A 54 -7.30 16.43 -8.11
CA VAL A 54 -7.91 16.67 -9.42
C VAL A 54 -9.12 15.77 -9.63
N PRO A 55 -10.15 16.21 -10.37
CA PRO A 55 -11.24 15.32 -10.77
C PRO A 55 -10.74 14.29 -11.79
N ALA A 56 -11.15 13.04 -11.63
CA ALA A 56 -10.89 12.00 -12.63
C ALA A 56 -11.93 12.12 -13.76
N LEU A 57 -11.57 12.80 -14.84
CA LEU A 57 -12.46 13.10 -15.97
C LEU A 57 -12.76 11.87 -16.84
N GLU A 58 -11.86 10.90 -16.85
CA GLU A 58 -11.96 9.63 -17.57
C GLU A 58 -11.41 8.50 -16.73
N SER A 59 -11.71 7.25 -17.12
CA SER A 59 -11.15 6.07 -16.45
C SER A 59 -9.64 6.03 -16.63
N CYS A 60 -8.89 5.94 -15.54
CA CYS A 60 -7.44 5.89 -15.54
C CYS A 60 -6.91 4.86 -14.55
N ASP A 61 -5.63 4.51 -14.67
CA ASP A 61 -4.97 3.67 -13.67
C ASP A 61 -4.55 4.52 -12.46
N TYR A 62 -4.95 4.09 -11.27
CA TYR A 62 -4.59 4.73 -10.00
C TYR A 62 -4.35 3.69 -8.91
N THR A 63 -3.50 4.05 -7.95
CA THR A 63 -3.30 3.30 -6.71
C THR A 63 -4.22 3.83 -5.61
N THR A 64 -4.38 3.08 -4.53
CA THR A 64 -5.14 3.50 -3.34
C THR A 64 -4.25 3.41 -2.10
N LEU A 65 -4.42 4.32 -1.13
CA LEU A 65 -3.76 4.22 0.17
C LEU A 65 -4.78 3.89 1.26
N SER A 66 -4.49 2.84 2.02
CA SER A 66 -5.17 2.52 3.28
C SER A 66 -4.17 2.68 4.42
N TYR A 67 -4.49 3.57 5.37
CA TYR A 67 -3.57 3.97 6.43
C TYR A 67 -4.34 4.49 7.65
N VAL A 68 -3.68 4.54 8.82
CA VAL A 68 -4.28 5.16 10.02
C VAL A 68 -4.26 6.68 9.88
N TRP A 69 -5.45 7.28 9.82
CA TRP A 69 -5.62 8.72 9.66
C TRP A 69 -4.91 9.53 10.75
N GLY A 70 -5.03 9.11 12.00
CA GLY A 70 -4.51 9.83 13.17
C GLY A 70 -4.92 11.30 13.23
N LYS A 71 -4.27 12.06 14.12
CA LYS A 71 -4.27 13.51 14.06
C LYS A 71 -3.33 13.94 12.92
N SER A 72 -3.86 14.65 11.93
CA SER A 72 -2.99 15.31 10.94
C SER A 72 -2.27 16.48 11.60
N PRO A 73 -1.12 16.92 11.04
CA PRO A 73 -0.61 18.25 11.32
C PRO A 73 -1.69 19.28 11.05
N ASP A 74 -1.79 20.30 11.91
CA ASP A 74 -2.75 21.39 11.75
C ASP A 74 -2.58 22.14 10.42
N GLU A 75 -1.41 22.01 9.79
CA GLU A 75 -1.05 22.67 8.52
C GLU A 75 -1.25 21.79 7.27
N SER A 76 -1.72 20.56 7.39
CA SER A 76 -1.95 19.68 6.23
C SER A 76 -3.33 19.94 5.64
N TYR A 77 -3.40 20.56 4.46
CA TYR A 77 -4.67 20.87 3.80
C TYR A 77 -4.57 20.84 2.27
N VAL A 78 -5.73 20.89 1.61
CA VAL A 78 -5.85 21.09 0.17
C VAL A 78 -6.18 22.55 -0.05
N SER A 79 -5.30 23.26 -0.76
CA SER A 79 -5.49 24.67 -1.10
C SER A 79 -6.59 24.86 -2.17
N SER A 80 -7.02 26.09 -2.40
CA SER A 80 -8.12 26.40 -3.32
C SER A 80 -7.88 25.99 -4.76
N ASP A 81 -6.62 25.89 -5.19
CA ASP A 81 -6.23 25.42 -6.52
C ASP A 81 -6.00 23.90 -6.60
N GLY A 82 -6.35 23.18 -5.52
CA GLY A 82 -6.20 21.73 -5.37
C GLY A 82 -4.84 21.27 -4.87
N SER A 83 -3.85 22.15 -4.67
CA SER A 83 -2.51 21.74 -4.24
C SER A 83 -2.52 21.20 -2.82
N LEU A 84 -1.85 20.06 -2.61
CA LEU A 84 -1.62 19.48 -1.28
C LEU A 84 -0.52 20.26 -0.59
N VAL A 85 -0.87 20.94 0.50
CA VAL A 85 0.07 21.71 1.32
C VAL A 85 0.46 20.87 2.54
N ASN A 86 1.77 20.75 2.77
CA ASN A 86 2.37 20.01 3.89
C ASN A 86 1.80 18.58 4.12
N PRO A 87 1.62 17.75 3.07
CA PRO A 87 1.08 16.41 3.22
C PRO A 87 1.97 15.59 4.18
N PRO A 88 1.41 14.81 5.12
CA PRO A 88 2.16 14.00 6.08
C PRO A 88 3.11 12.99 5.43
N ALA A 89 4.07 12.47 6.21
CA ALA A 89 5.09 11.54 5.71
C ALA A 89 4.49 10.33 4.99
N THR A 90 3.47 9.67 5.57
CA THR A 90 2.82 8.49 4.96
C THR A 90 2.18 8.81 3.61
N ILE A 91 1.68 10.04 3.44
CA ILE A 91 1.05 10.49 2.18
C ILE A 91 2.11 10.75 1.12
N ARG A 92 3.20 11.43 1.47
CA ARG A 92 4.33 11.68 0.57
C ARG A 92 5.00 10.39 0.12
N ASP A 93 5.19 9.47 1.05
CA ASP A 93 5.78 8.17 0.75
C ASP A 93 4.85 7.34 -0.15
N ALA A 94 3.54 7.37 0.07
CA ALA A 94 2.57 6.69 -0.80
C ALA A 94 2.56 7.25 -2.24
N MET A 95 2.67 8.58 -2.39
CA MET A 95 2.84 9.22 -3.71
C MET A 95 4.16 8.77 -4.35
N THR A 96 5.24 8.68 -3.57
CA THR A 96 6.55 8.19 -4.03
C THR A 96 6.47 6.75 -4.53
N VAL A 97 5.84 5.85 -3.78
CA VAL A 97 5.61 4.46 -4.20
C VAL A 97 4.80 4.39 -5.49
N THR A 98 3.75 5.21 -5.59
CA THR A 98 2.88 5.26 -6.77
C THR A 98 3.66 5.64 -8.03
N LEU A 99 4.45 6.72 -7.97
CA LEU A 99 5.30 7.17 -9.07
C LEU A 99 6.39 6.13 -9.41
N ALA A 100 7.05 5.57 -8.40
CA ALA A 100 8.11 4.58 -8.59
C ALA A 100 7.62 3.28 -9.25
N LEU A 101 6.34 2.93 -9.08
CA LEU A 101 5.69 1.80 -9.75
C LEU A 101 5.16 2.14 -11.15
N GLY A 102 5.32 3.39 -11.60
CA GLY A 102 4.92 3.84 -12.93
C GLY A 102 3.47 4.33 -13.04
N TYR A 103 2.81 4.62 -11.92
CA TYR A 103 1.47 5.19 -11.90
C TYR A 103 1.50 6.67 -11.51
N ARG A 104 0.56 7.45 -12.03
CA ARG A 104 0.50 8.90 -11.77
C ARG A 104 -0.45 9.28 -10.63
N TYR A 105 -1.54 8.54 -10.50
CA TYR A 105 -2.65 8.92 -9.63
C TYR A 105 -2.74 8.01 -8.42
N ILE A 106 -3.02 8.60 -7.26
CA ILE A 106 -3.39 7.87 -6.04
C ILE A 106 -4.70 8.41 -5.48
N TRP A 107 -5.57 7.50 -5.03
CA TRP A 107 -6.75 7.85 -4.25
C TRP A 107 -6.47 7.69 -2.76
N ILE A 108 -6.78 8.73 -2.00
CA ILE A 108 -6.63 8.76 -0.54
C ILE A 108 -7.90 9.38 0.02
N ASP A 109 -8.67 8.57 0.76
CA ASP A 109 -9.97 8.91 1.35
C ASP A 109 -10.04 10.32 1.97
N ARG A 110 -9.07 10.68 2.80
CA ARG A 110 -9.00 11.98 3.49
C ARG A 110 -9.01 13.17 2.54
N TYR A 111 -8.38 13.06 1.37
CA TYR A 111 -8.18 14.17 0.43
C TYR A 111 -9.08 14.08 -0.79
N CYS A 112 -9.48 12.88 -1.20
CA CYS A 112 -10.28 12.64 -2.39
C CYS A 112 -11.78 12.60 -2.12
N ILE A 113 -12.17 12.60 -0.84
CA ILE A 113 -13.56 12.76 -0.41
C ILE A 113 -13.70 14.16 0.20
N ASP A 114 -14.67 14.93 -0.29
CA ASP A 114 -15.06 16.20 0.31
C ASP A 114 -15.54 15.96 1.75
N GLN A 115 -14.75 16.40 2.73
CA GLN A 115 -15.05 16.18 4.15
C GLN A 115 -16.10 17.15 4.70
N ASN A 116 -16.40 18.24 3.97
CA ASN A 116 -17.26 19.33 4.41
C ASN A 116 -18.71 19.16 3.91
N ASP A 117 -18.90 18.53 2.74
CA ASP A 117 -20.22 18.22 2.21
C ASP A 117 -20.69 16.83 2.65
N THR A 118 -21.51 16.76 3.70
CA THR A 118 -22.02 15.51 4.28
C THR A 118 -22.72 14.63 3.24
N THR A 119 -23.48 15.21 2.31
CA THR A 119 -24.25 14.44 1.33
C THR A 119 -23.32 13.80 0.30
N LYS A 120 -22.37 14.57 -0.25
CA LYS A 120 -21.36 14.04 -1.18
C LYS A 120 -20.44 13.04 -0.48
N LYS A 121 -20.04 13.32 0.76
CA LYS A 121 -19.24 12.43 1.59
C LYS A 121 -19.89 11.06 1.73
N LEU A 122 -21.17 11.02 2.12
CA LEU A 122 -21.90 9.77 2.25
C LEU A 122 -21.95 9.02 0.91
N ALA A 123 -22.28 9.71 -0.19
CA ALA A 123 -22.30 9.08 -1.51
C ALA A 123 -20.93 8.47 -1.92
N GLN A 124 -19.82 9.16 -1.61
CA GLN A 124 -18.47 8.66 -1.84
C GLN A 124 -18.15 7.45 -0.96
N ILE A 125 -18.55 7.47 0.32
CA ILE A 125 -18.37 6.34 1.25
C ILE A 125 -19.13 5.11 0.72
N TRP A 126 -20.35 5.27 0.22
CA TRP A 126 -21.13 4.16 -0.35
C TRP A 126 -20.47 3.52 -1.58
N GLN A 127 -19.73 4.30 -2.38
CA GLN A 127 -19.00 3.76 -3.53
C GLN A 127 -17.53 3.43 -3.24
N MET A 128 -17.02 3.63 -2.03
CA MET A 128 -15.60 3.43 -1.70
C MET A 128 -15.11 2.03 -2.07
N GLY A 129 -15.98 1.03 -1.95
CA GLY A 129 -15.69 -0.33 -2.38
C GLY A 129 -15.38 -0.47 -3.87
N SER A 130 -16.05 0.28 -4.76
CA SER A 130 -15.73 0.27 -6.19
C SER A 130 -14.39 0.96 -6.46
N VAL A 131 -14.05 2.00 -5.70
CA VAL A 131 -12.76 2.70 -5.78
C VAL A 131 -11.60 1.74 -5.45
N TYR A 132 -11.66 1.01 -4.35
CA TYR A 132 -10.62 0.02 -4.00
C TYR A 132 -10.58 -1.16 -4.98
N ARG A 133 -11.72 -1.55 -5.55
CA ARG A 133 -11.79 -2.68 -6.48
C ARG A 133 -11.28 -2.34 -7.89
N ALA A 134 -11.41 -1.09 -8.30
CA ALA A 134 -10.94 -0.58 -9.59
C ALA A 134 -9.45 -0.16 -9.57
N SER A 135 -8.86 0.06 -8.39
CA SER A 135 -7.44 0.43 -8.28
C SER A 135 -6.51 -0.67 -8.79
N VAL A 136 -5.34 -0.26 -9.29
CA VAL A 136 -4.31 -1.19 -9.77
C VAL A 136 -3.65 -1.92 -8.61
N LEU A 137 -3.50 -1.22 -7.48
CA LEU A 137 -2.86 -1.67 -6.24
C LEU A 137 -3.35 -0.82 -5.07
N THR A 138 -3.63 -1.46 -3.95
CA THR A 138 -3.78 -0.78 -2.65
C THR A 138 -2.52 -0.92 -1.82
N ILE A 139 -1.97 0.20 -1.38
CA ILE A 139 -0.86 0.30 -0.45
C ILE A 139 -1.44 0.34 0.97
N PHE A 140 -1.01 -0.57 1.83
CA PHE A 140 -1.40 -0.62 3.24
C PHE A 140 -0.23 -0.21 4.13
N SER A 141 -0.42 0.88 4.88
CA SER A 141 0.54 1.37 5.86
C SER A 141 0.36 0.61 7.18
N THR A 142 1.03 -0.54 7.32
CA THR A 142 0.86 -1.44 8.49
C THR A 142 1.94 -1.28 9.57
N GLY A 143 3.11 -0.73 9.25
CA GLY A 143 4.18 -0.45 10.23
C GLY A 143 4.00 0.86 11.05
N GLY A 144 2.99 1.67 10.74
CA GLY A 144 2.80 2.98 11.36
C GLY A 144 1.59 3.07 12.27
N THR A 145 1.66 3.99 13.24
CA THR A 145 0.53 4.33 14.12
C THR A 145 -0.25 5.56 13.67
N GLY A 146 0.19 6.24 12.61
CA GLY A 146 -0.44 7.46 12.13
C GLY A 146 0.21 8.07 10.88
N PRO A 147 -0.28 9.24 10.43
CA PRO A 147 0.04 9.83 9.14
C PRO A 147 1.48 10.35 9.04
N GLN A 148 2.12 10.60 10.18
CA GLN A 148 3.48 11.17 10.26
C GLN A 148 4.58 10.12 10.35
N HIS A 149 4.21 8.83 10.44
CA HIS A 149 5.19 7.75 10.54
C HIS A 149 5.98 7.57 9.24
N GLY A 150 5.31 7.74 8.09
CA GLY A 150 5.84 7.34 6.79
C GLY A 150 5.68 5.85 6.51
N LEU A 151 6.11 5.43 5.32
CA LEU A 151 6.04 4.04 4.88
C LEU A 151 7.42 3.38 5.03
N PRO A 152 7.56 2.29 5.80
CA PRO A 152 8.85 1.65 6.03
C PRO A 152 9.58 1.19 4.75
N GLY A 153 10.82 1.65 4.60
CA GLY A 153 11.67 1.45 3.43
C GLY A 153 11.42 2.43 2.30
N VAL A 154 10.67 3.50 2.53
CA VAL A 154 10.39 4.56 1.54
C VAL A 154 10.89 5.90 2.07
N GLY A 155 11.56 6.67 1.21
CA GLY A 155 11.99 8.03 1.53
C GLY A 155 12.92 8.06 2.75
N LYS A 156 12.45 8.65 3.84
CA LYS A 156 13.21 8.79 5.10
C LYS A 156 12.81 7.78 6.18
N THR A 157 11.77 6.98 5.95
CA THR A 157 11.26 6.04 6.96
C THR A 157 11.94 4.70 6.77
N LEU A 158 12.83 4.35 7.70
CA LEU A 158 13.58 3.10 7.67
C LEU A 158 12.74 1.94 8.21
N ARG A 159 12.96 0.75 7.68
CA ARG A 159 12.53 -0.50 8.32
C ARG A 159 13.36 -0.78 9.57
N GLN A 160 12.80 -1.61 10.46
CA GLN A 160 13.55 -2.27 11.51
C GLN A 160 14.66 -3.12 10.90
N SER A 161 15.89 -2.88 11.33
CA SER A 161 17.06 -3.61 10.83
C SER A 161 17.06 -5.06 11.30
N GLN A 162 17.41 -5.97 10.39
CA GLN A 162 17.68 -7.36 10.75
C GLN A 162 18.89 -7.46 11.66
N ILE A 163 18.80 -8.29 12.69
CA ILE A 163 19.95 -8.63 13.53
C ILE A 163 20.92 -9.44 12.69
N LYS A 164 22.18 -9.02 12.63
CA LYS A 164 23.26 -9.74 11.94
C LYS A 164 24.33 -10.16 12.94
N ARG A 165 24.86 -11.37 12.80
CA ARG A 165 26.03 -11.84 13.56
C ARG A 165 26.94 -12.67 12.68
N THR A 166 28.26 -12.45 12.81
CA THR A 166 29.26 -13.28 12.16
C THR A 166 29.70 -14.38 13.12
N ILE A 167 29.50 -15.65 12.72
CA ILE A 167 29.94 -16.83 13.47
C ILE A 167 30.86 -17.64 12.57
N HIS A 168 32.10 -17.86 13.00
CA HIS A 168 33.12 -18.60 12.24
C HIS A 168 33.27 -18.12 10.77
N GLY A 169 33.30 -16.81 10.55
CA GLY A 169 33.43 -16.21 9.21
C GLY A 169 32.18 -16.32 8.33
N ARG A 170 31.04 -16.79 8.86
CA ARG A 170 29.75 -16.83 8.18
C ARG A 170 28.80 -15.80 8.78
N GLU A 171 28.18 -15.00 7.92
CA GLU A 171 27.13 -14.08 8.34
C GLU A 171 25.83 -14.85 8.57
N ILE A 172 25.24 -14.66 9.75
CA ILE A 172 23.94 -15.18 10.14
C ILE A 172 23.01 -14.00 10.30
N VAL A 173 21.86 -14.09 9.65
CA VAL A 173 20.83 -13.05 9.63
C VAL A 173 19.62 -13.54 10.41
N GLY A 174 19.10 -12.69 11.30
CA GLY A 174 17.88 -12.94 12.04
C GLY A 174 16.69 -13.11 11.11
N VAL A 175 15.87 -14.11 11.40
CA VAL A 175 14.62 -14.36 10.68
C VAL A 175 13.64 -13.23 11.00
N LEU A 176 12.95 -12.73 9.98
CA LEU A 176 11.90 -11.73 10.15
C LEU A 176 10.64 -12.36 10.72
N ASP A 177 9.83 -11.55 11.40
CA ASP A 177 8.53 -11.98 11.86
C ASP A 177 7.62 -12.34 10.68
N GLN A 178 6.63 -13.20 10.93
CA GLN A 178 5.66 -13.54 9.90
C GLN A 178 4.86 -12.28 9.53
N PRO A 179 4.79 -11.87 8.24
CA PRO A 179 4.12 -10.64 7.85
C PRO A 179 2.66 -10.56 8.31
N ARG A 180 1.94 -11.69 8.26
CA ARG A 180 0.56 -11.78 8.71
C ARG A 180 0.41 -11.39 10.19
N LYS A 181 1.32 -11.85 11.04
CA LYS A 181 1.32 -11.50 12.47
C LYS A 181 1.56 -10.01 12.65
N LEU A 182 2.56 -9.44 11.96
CA LEU A 182 2.84 -8.00 12.00
C LEU A 182 1.63 -7.17 11.55
N ILE A 183 0.90 -7.63 10.54
CA ILE A 183 -0.31 -6.98 10.05
C ILE A 183 -1.45 -7.12 11.07
N GLU A 184 -1.68 -8.31 11.64
CA GLU A 184 -2.71 -8.56 12.66
C GLU A 184 -2.47 -7.73 13.92
N ASP A 185 -1.22 -7.57 14.35
CA ASP A 185 -0.81 -6.79 15.52
C ASP A 185 -0.79 -5.27 15.25
N SER A 186 -0.98 -4.84 14.00
CA SER A 186 -0.87 -3.41 13.64
C SER A 186 -2.05 -2.57 14.14
N VAL A 187 -1.77 -1.29 14.46
CA VAL A 187 -2.84 -0.30 14.75
C VAL A 187 -3.78 -0.16 13.56
N TRP A 188 -3.28 -0.35 12.34
CA TRP A 188 -4.10 -0.35 11.14
C TRP A 188 -5.23 -1.39 11.24
N MET A 189 -4.91 -2.65 11.58
CA MET A 189 -5.91 -3.73 11.67
C MET A 189 -7.01 -3.48 12.71
N SER A 190 -6.76 -2.67 13.74
CA SER A 190 -7.74 -2.35 14.77
C SER A 190 -8.93 -1.49 14.29
N ARG A 191 -8.88 -0.91 13.08
CA ARG A 191 -9.93 -0.02 12.57
C ARG A 191 -11.01 -0.79 11.82
N GLY A 192 -12.29 -0.51 12.10
CA GLY A 192 -13.42 -1.22 11.48
C GLY A 192 -13.53 -1.13 9.95
N TRP A 193 -12.91 -0.13 9.31
CA TRP A 193 -12.97 0.05 7.86
C TRP A 193 -11.92 -0.76 7.08
N THR A 194 -10.85 -1.22 7.73
CA THR A 194 -9.74 -1.92 7.05
C THR A 194 -10.17 -3.22 6.38
N TYR A 195 -11.18 -3.89 6.94
CA TYR A 195 -11.70 -5.12 6.40
C TYR A 195 -12.29 -4.91 4.99
N GLN A 196 -13.11 -3.87 4.80
CA GLN A 196 -13.69 -3.56 3.49
C GLN A 196 -12.60 -3.18 2.48
N GLU A 197 -11.64 -2.37 2.91
CA GLU A 197 -10.53 -1.92 2.06
C GLU A 197 -9.66 -3.10 1.61
N ALA A 198 -9.31 -4.01 2.53
CA ALA A 198 -8.53 -5.19 2.24
C ALA A 198 -9.28 -6.20 1.36
N MET A 199 -10.54 -6.48 1.67
CA MET A 199 -11.33 -7.46 0.91
C MET A 199 -11.61 -7.01 -0.53
N LEU A 200 -11.84 -5.72 -0.75
CA LEU A 200 -12.24 -5.20 -2.06
C LEU A 200 -11.04 -4.87 -2.94
N SER A 201 -9.84 -4.78 -2.36
CA SER A 201 -8.59 -4.59 -3.08
C SER A 201 -8.13 -5.87 -3.79
N LYS A 202 -7.91 -5.79 -5.10
CA LYS A 202 -7.46 -6.95 -5.91
C LYS A 202 -6.00 -7.31 -5.73
N ARG A 203 -5.19 -6.31 -5.42
CA ARG A 203 -3.76 -6.39 -5.14
C ARG A 203 -3.48 -5.53 -3.93
N ARG A 204 -2.73 -6.06 -2.97
CA ARG A 204 -2.47 -5.48 -1.66
C ARG A 204 -0.96 -5.49 -1.46
N LEU A 205 -0.38 -4.32 -1.23
CA LEU A 205 1.01 -4.16 -0.82
C LEU A 205 1.01 -3.68 0.63
N CYS A 206 1.23 -4.59 1.57
CA CYS A 206 1.36 -4.26 2.98
C CYS A 206 2.81 -3.92 3.28
N LEU A 207 3.04 -2.71 3.79
CA LEU A 207 4.35 -2.23 4.24
C LEU A 207 4.39 -2.33 5.76
N THR A 208 5.04 -3.37 6.27
CA THR A 208 5.29 -3.57 7.70
C THR A 208 6.61 -2.89 8.08
N ASP A 209 6.90 -2.78 9.38
CA ASP A 209 8.19 -2.25 9.82
C ASP A 209 9.39 -3.09 9.40
N GLN A 210 9.20 -4.35 9.01
CA GLN A 210 10.31 -5.27 8.73
C GLN A 210 10.49 -5.60 7.25
N GLN A 211 9.40 -5.67 6.50
CA GLN A 211 9.38 -6.15 5.11
C GLN A 211 8.09 -5.71 4.39
N PHE A 212 8.08 -5.81 3.07
CA PHE A 212 6.82 -5.74 2.33
C PHE A 212 6.19 -7.12 2.18
N TYR A 213 4.87 -7.11 2.02
CA TYR A 213 4.07 -8.28 1.75
C TYR A 213 3.10 -7.98 0.62
N PHE A 214 3.08 -8.82 -0.42
CA PHE A 214 2.24 -8.63 -1.59
C PHE A 214 1.21 -9.76 -1.71
N GLU A 215 -0.05 -9.40 -1.86
CA GLU A 215 -1.12 -10.39 -2.03
C GLU A 215 -2.08 -9.95 -3.13
N CYS A 216 -2.51 -10.89 -3.97
CA CYS A 216 -3.59 -10.67 -4.92
C CYS A 216 -4.69 -11.73 -4.78
N CYS A 217 -5.83 -11.56 -5.46
CA CYS A 217 -6.96 -12.49 -5.37
C CYS A 217 -6.66 -13.94 -5.78
N SER A 218 -5.55 -14.22 -6.45
CA SER A 218 -5.18 -15.56 -6.93
C SER A 218 -3.91 -16.11 -6.34
N ASP A 219 -3.06 -15.26 -5.76
CA ASP A 219 -1.70 -15.66 -5.37
C ASP A 219 -1.14 -14.76 -4.26
N LEU A 220 -0.22 -15.33 -3.50
CA LEU A 220 0.42 -14.75 -2.33
C LEU A 220 1.94 -14.69 -2.58
N SER A 221 2.58 -13.53 -2.41
CA SER A 221 4.02 -13.34 -2.62
C SER A 221 4.66 -12.50 -1.50
N ARG A 222 5.93 -12.73 -1.19
CA ARG A 222 6.64 -12.07 -0.07
C ARG A 222 8.02 -11.60 -0.52
N ASP A 223 8.62 -10.66 0.21
CA ASP A 223 10.05 -10.33 0.08
C ASP A 223 10.90 -11.62 0.14
N GLU A 224 11.65 -11.92 -0.91
CA GLU A 224 12.38 -13.19 -1.04
C GLU A 224 13.64 -13.22 -0.14
N ILE A 225 13.53 -13.82 1.06
CA ILE A 225 14.67 -14.45 1.75
C ILE A 225 14.61 -15.99 1.62
N TYR A 226 13.46 -16.56 1.28
CA TYR A 226 13.28 -18.00 1.15
C TYR A 226 12.62 -18.35 -0.19
N GLY A 227 13.37 -19.02 -1.06
CA GLY A 227 12.87 -19.70 -2.26
C GLY A 227 12.00 -20.92 -1.93
N LEU A 228 10.97 -20.74 -1.10
CA LEU A 228 9.94 -21.73 -0.82
C LEU A 228 8.60 -21.15 -1.24
N GLY A 229 8.24 -21.41 -2.50
CA GLY A 229 6.87 -21.32 -2.93
C GLY A 229 6.01 -22.21 -2.05
N ASN A 230 5.00 -21.64 -1.42
CA ASN A 230 3.92 -22.43 -0.87
C ASN A 230 2.58 -21.74 -1.13
N ARG A 231 1.76 -22.47 -1.88
CA ARG A 231 0.31 -22.33 -2.02
C ARG A 231 -0.35 -22.43 -0.63
N TYR A 232 -1.67 -22.17 -0.59
CA TYR A 232 -2.60 -22.21 0.55
C TYR A 232 -2.81 -20.83 1.21
N MET A 233 -4.02 -20.28 1.39
CA MET A 233 -5.36 -20.87 1.57
C MET A 233 -6.47 -19.98 0.98
N LYS A 234 -7.55 -20.61 0.47
CA LYS A 234 -8.85 -20.00 0.19
C LYS A 234 -9.43 -19.41 1.49
N VAL A 235 -9.91 -18.17 1.43
CA VAL A 235 -10.86 -17.65 2.42
C VAL A 235 -12.25 -18.15 2.00
N THR A 236 -12.73 -19.20 2.65
CA THR A 236 -14.16 -19.53 2.67
C THR A 236 -14.81 -18.68 3.75
N THR A 237 -15.66 -17.75 3.33
CA THR A 237 -16.62 -17.05 4.21
C THR A 237 -17.66 -18.06 4.68
N ALA A 238 -17.88 -18.15 5.99
CA ALA A 238 -19.15 -18.61 6.55
C ALA A 238 -20.09 -17.40 6.67
#